data_AF-A0A246EDC7-F1
#
_entry.id   AF-A0A246EDC7-F1
#
_cell.length_a   1.000
_cell.length_b   1.000
_cell.length_c   1.000
_cell.angle_alpha   90.00
_cell.angle_beta   90.00
_cell.angle_gamma   90.00
#
_symmetry.space_group_name_H-M   'P 1'
#
loop_
_entity.id
_entity.type
_entity.pdbx_description
1 polymer ?
#
loop_
_entity_poly.entity_id
_entity_poly.type
_entity_poly.pdbx_seq_one_letter_code
_entity_poly.pdbx_strand_id
1 'polypeptide(L)'
;MLHKENCFIAEIEGIFDRKILEEANNISFVCTSLAIGSDRQLGKVLLETYIYTLSELEFLPKNIFLLNEAVLLTLPISDCCLYLKRLQDRGVEILVCDTSANYYDIVKKMQVGKLIGMKTIIEKQLGATKLINIS
;
A
#
# COMPACT_ATOMS: atom_id res chain seq x y z
N MET A 1 -46.18 3.77 -12.75
CA MET A 1 -45.44 3.43 -11.51
C MET A 1 -44.34 2.45 -11.90
N LEU A 2 -43.16 2.97 -12.28
CA LEU A 2 -42.03 2.14 -12.68
C LEU A 2 -41.19 1.77 -11.45
N HIS A 3 -41.04 0.46 -11.27
CA HIS A 3 -39.98 -0.29 -10.60
C HIS A 3 -39.25 0.35 -9.40
N LYS A 4 -39.75 0.08 -8.19
CA LYS A 4 -38.94 0.16 -6.95
C LYS A 4 -38.23 -1.16 -6.60
N GLU A 5 -38.54 -2.26 -7.29
CA GLU A 5 -38.02 -3.60 -6.94
C GLU A 5 -36.60 -3.90 -7.47
N ASN A 6 -36.04 -3.07 -8.36
CA ASN A 6 -34.72 -3.33 -8.97
C ASN A 6 -33.52 -2.57 -8.37
N CYS A 7 -33.72 -1.57 -7.51
CA CYS A 7 -32.59 -0.82 -6.96
C CYS A 7 -31.82 -1.62 -5.88
N PHE A 8 -32.54 -2.33 -5.01
CA PHE A 8 -31.92 -3.09 -3.92
C PHE A 8 -31.11 -4.29 -4.43
N ILE A 9 -31.61 -4.97 -5.46
CA ILE A 9 -30.90 -6.11 -6.09
C ILE A 9 -29.62 -5.61 -6.79
N ALA A 10 -29.69 -4.52 -7.55
CA ALA A 10 -28.53 -3.94 -8.22
C ALA A 10 -27.46 -3.43 -7.23
N GLU A 11 -27.87 -2.86 -6.10
CA GLU A 11 -26.94 -2.49 -5.02
C GLU A 11 -26.24 -3.71 -4.43
N ILE A 12 -26.97 -4.80 -4.17
CA ILE A 12 -26.39 -6.05 -3.66
C ILE A 12 -25.43 -6.69 -4.66
N GLU A 13 -25.79 -6.74 -5.95
CA GLU A 13 -24.92 -7.26 -7.01
C GLU A 13 -23.64 -6.42 -7.12
N GLY A 14 -23.74 -5.09 -7.10
CA GLY A 14 -22.58 -4.20 -7.11
C GLY A 14 -21.68 -4.39 -5.88
N ILE A 15 -22.25 -4.60 -4.70
CA ILE A 15 -21.48 -4.91 -3.47
C ILE A 15 -20.75 -6.25 -3.61
N PHE A 16 -21.42 -7.27 -4.16
CA PHE A 16 -20.85 -8.61 -4.34
C PHE A 16 -19.71 -8.61 -5.36
N ASP A 17 -19.89 -7.97 -6.51
CA ASP A 17 -18.86 -7.83 -7.53
C ASP A 17 -17.65 -7.07 -7.00
N ARG A 18 -17.87 -5.98 -6.25
CA ARG A 18 -16.78 -5.24 -5.61
C ARG A 18 -16.00 -6.11 -4.63
N LYS A 19 -16.70 -6.89 -3.81
CA LYS A 19 -16.07 -7.80 -2.86
C LYS A 19 -15.27 -8.90 -3.56
N ILE A 20 -15.80 -9.48 -4.65
CA ILE A 20 -15.06 -10.45 -5.47
C ILE A 20 -13.81 -9.81 -6.07
N LEU A 21 -13.93 -8.59 -6.62
CA LEU A 21 -12.80 -7.88 -7.19
C LEU A 21 -11.74 -7.56 -6.14
N GLU A 22 -12.14 -7.16 -4.93
CA GLU A 22 -11.23 -6.92 -3.80
C GLU A 22 -10.55 -8.22 -3.33
N GLU A 23 -11.28 -9.33 -3.22
CA GLU A 23 -10.73 -10.64 -2.86
C GLU A 23 -9.80 -11.21 -3.94
N ALA A 24 -10.10 -10.96 -5.21
CA ALA A 24 -9.26 -11.29 -6.35
C ALA A 24 -8.09 -10.31 -6.52
N ASN A 25 -8.15 -9.12 -5.91
CA ASN A 25 -7.12 -8.12 -6.07
C ASN A 25 -5.87 -8.52 -5.31
N ASN A 26 -4.87 -8.95 -6.07
CA ASN A 26 -3.60 -9.42 -5.55
C ASN A 26 -2.43 -8.67 -6.18
N ILE A 27 -2.64 -7.36 -6.39
CA ILE A 27 -1.62 -6.42 -6.82
C ILE A 27 -0.82 -6.01 -5.58
N SER A 28 0.51 -6.07 -5.67
CA SER A 28 1.40 -5.57 -4.64
C SER A 28 2.29 -4.46 -5.18
N PHE A 29 2.58 -3.48 -4.33
CA PHE A 29 3.46 -2.37 -4.65
C PHE A 29 4.78 -2.56 -3.92
N VAL A 30 5.88 -2.16 -4.55
CA VAL A 30 7.22 -2.23 -3.96
C VAL A 30 7.82 -0.83 -4.02
N CYS A 31 8.19 -0.28 -2.86
CA CYS A 31 8.88 0.99 -2.74
C CYS A 31 10.25 0.78 -2.10
N THR A 32 11.28 1.39 -2.69
CA THR A 32 12.67 1.22 -2.25
C THR A 32 13.41 2.54 -2.02
N SER A 33 12.76 3.67 -2.31
CA SER A 33 13.35 5.01 -2.34
C SER A 33 12.48 6.01 -1.58
N LEU A 34 13.07 7.14 -1.15
CA LEU A 34 12.35 8.31 -0.63
C LEU A 34 11.94 9.31 -1.72
N ALA A 35 12.14 8.95 -2.98
CA ALA A 35 11.79 9.74 -4.14
C ALA A 35 11.45 8.84 -5.35
N ILE A 36 10.56 9.29 -6.22
CA ILE A 36 10.31 8.70 -7.54
C ILE A 36 11.22 9.38 -8.58
N GLY A 37 11.93 8.58 -9.37
CA GLY A 37 12.86 9.07 -10.37
C GLY A 37 14.18 9.59 -9.79
N SER A 38 15.01 10.19 -10.66
CA SER A 38 16.38 10.59 -10.31
C SER A 38 16.49 11.95 -9.63
N ASP A 39 15.57 12.88 -9.90
CA ASP A 39 15.54 14.19 -9.23
C ASP A 39 14.93 14.03 -7.84
N ARG A 40 15.73 14.21 -6.78
CA ARG A 40 15.27 13.98 -5.40
C ARG A 40 14.25 15.02 -4.92
N GLN A 41 14.32 16.27 -5.38
CA GLN A 41 13.39 17.30 -4.93
C GLN A 41 12.01 17.06 -5.52
N LEU A 42 11.94 16.90 -6.84
CA LEU A 42 10.70 16.56 -7.53
C LEU A 42 10.19 15.19 -7.09
N GLY A 43 11.08 14.20 -7.03
CA GLY A 43 10.72 12.83 -6.74
C GLY A 43 10.13 12.63 -5.34
N LYS A 44 10.54 13.44 -4.35
CA LYS A 44 9.91 13.43 -3.02
C LYS A 44 8.45 13.89 -3.09
N VAL A 45 8.18 14.98 -3.82
CA VAL A 45 6.82 15.49 -4.03
C VAL A 45 5.96 14.47 -4.77
N LEU A 46 6.53 13.81 -5.78
CA LEU A 46 5.85 12.76 -6.52
C LEU A 46 5.53 11.55 -5.64
N LEU A 47 6.47 11.08 -4.83
CA LEU A 47 6.26 9.95 -3.93
C LEU A 47 5.15 10.23 -2.92
N GLU A 48 5.17 11.41 -2.31
CA GLU A 48 4.15 11.82 -1.35
C GLU A 48 2.77 11.88 -2.01
N THR A 49 2.67 12.56 -3.17
CA THR A 49 1.42 12.68 -3.92
C THR A 49 0.92 11.32 -4.41
N TYR A 50 1.84 10.41 -4.77
CA TYR A 50 1.52 9.05 -5.19
C TYR A 50 0.88 8.24 -4.06
N ILE A 51 1.51 8.21 -2.88
CA ILE A 51 1.00 7.44 -1.72
C ILE A 51 -0.30 8.08 -1.21
N TYR A 52 -0.39 9.41 -1.19
CA TYR A 52 -1.64 10.11 -0.90
C TYR A 52 -2.75 9.67 -1.86
N THR A 53 -2.55 9.80 -3.17
CA THR A 53 -3.56 9.46 -4.18
C THR A 53 -3.98 8.00 -4.08
N LEU A 54 -3.00 7.09 -3.90
CA LEU A 54 -3.26 5.66 -3.67
C LEU A 54 -4.16 5.44 -2.45
N SER A 55 -3.96 6.20 -1.36
CA SER A 55 -4.78 6.12 -0.14
C SER A 55 -6.20 6.62 -0.30
N GLU A 56 -6.50 7.36 -1.38
CA GLU A 56 -7.83 7.90 -1.69
C GLU A 56 -8.57 7.06 -2.76
N LEU A 57 -7.90 6.11 -3.41
CA LEU A 57 -8.55 5.23 -4.40
C LEU A 57 -9.56 4.31 -3.74
N GLU A 58 -10.60 3.93 -4.49
CA GLU A 58 -11.57 2.92 -4.06
C GLU A 58 -10.95 1.52 -4.06
N PHE A 59 -10.22 1.19 -5.13
CA PHE A 59 -9.57 -0.10 -5.29
C PHE A 59 -8.11 -0.03 -4.82
N LEU A 60 -7.81 -0.73 -3.73
CA LEU A 60 -6.53 -0.68 -3.06
C LEU A 60 -5.69 -1.92 -3.31
N PRO A 61 -4.35 -1.81 -3.35
CA PRO A 61 -3.48 -2.98 -3.44
C PRO A 61 -3.63 -3.87 -2.22
N LYS A 62 -3.25 -5.14 -2.37
CA LYS A 62 -3.25 -6.08 -1.24
C LYS A 62 -2.13 -5.78 -0.25
N ASN A 63 -0.96 -5.40 -0.76
CA ASN A 63 0.22 -5.15 0.05
C ASN A 63 1.11 -4.07 -0.56
N ILE A 64 1.82 -3.36 0.32
CA ILE A 64 2.90 -2.45 -0.03
C ILE A 64 4.16 -2.90 0.71
N PHE A 65 5.19 -3.26 -0.04
CA PHE A 65 6.51 -3.59 0.49
C PHE A 65 7.38 -2.35 0.58
N LEU A 66 7.94 -2.08 1.75
CA LEU A 66 8.92 -1.03 2.00
C LEU A 66 10.28 -1.67 2.26
N LEU A 67 11.26 -1.37 1.39
CA LEU A 67 12.64 -1.82 1.51
C LEU A 67 13.60 -0.63 1.43
N ASN A 68 14.87 -0.85 1.77
CA ASN A 68 15.92 0.18 1.70
C ASN A 68 15.48 1.45 2.43
N GLU A 69 15.72 2.64 1.88
CA GLU A 69 15.36 3.91 2.53
C GLU A 69 13.83 4.13 2.66
N ALA A 70 13.00 3.41 1.89
CA ALA A 70 11.55 3.56 1.97
C ALA A 70 10.96 3.12 3.32
N VAL A 71 11.69 2.33 4.12
CA VAL A 71 11.25 2.00 5.50
C VAL A 71 11.12 3.25 6.38
N LEU A 72 11.84 4.32 6.06
CA LEU A 72 11.79 5.59 6.78
C LEU A 72 10.44 6.31 6.61
N LEU A 73 9.64 5.97 5.59
CA LEU A 73 8.28 6.50 5.38
C LEU A 73 7.31 6.09 6.51
N THR A 74 7.68 5.09 7.32
CA THR A 74 6.88 4.62 8.45
C THR A 74 7.05 5.45 9.72
N LEU A 75 7.96 6.42 9.70
CA LEU A 75 8.24 7.31 10.82
C LEU A 75 7.26 8.49 10.84
N PRO A 76 6.89 9.01 12.02
CA PRO A 76 5.90 10.08 12.15
C PRO A 76 6.33 11.42 11.49
N ILE A 77 7.62 11.59 11.22
CA ILE A 77 8.17 12.78 10.54
C ILE A 77 7.89 12.79 9.02
N SER A 78 7.46 11.66 8.45
CA SER A 78 7.10 11.56 7.03
C SER A 78 5.61 11.78 6.86
N ASP A 79 5.20 12.69 5.97
CA ASP A 79 3.79 12.87 5.60
C ASP A 79 3.19 11.58 5.01
N CYS A 80 4.00 10.76 4.34
CA CYS A 80 3.62 9.44 3.87
C CYS A 80 3.18 8.50 5.00
N CYS A 81 3.66 8.68 6.23
CA CYS A 81 3.28 7.83 7.35
C CYS A 81 1.78 7.88 7.63
N LEU A 82 1.15 9.06 7.49
CA LEU A 82 -0.28 9.22 7.67
C LEU A 82 -1.06 8.47 6.59
N TYR A 83 -0.65 8.60 5.32
CA TYR A 83 -1.30 7.95 4.19
C TYR A 83 -1.12 6.43 4.21
N LEU A 84 0.08 5.95 4.58
CA LEU A 84 0.34 4.52 4.81
C LEU A 84 -0.56 3.98 5.94
N LYS A 85 -0.79 4.75 7.00
CA LYS A 85 -1.68 4.35 8.08
C LYS A 85 -3.13 4.25 7.62
N ARG A 86 -3.61 5.22 6.82
CA ARG A 86 -4.94 5.14 6.18
C ARG A 86 -5.08 3.89 5.31
N LEU A 87 -4.07 3.59 4.49
CA LEU A 87 -4.05 2.36 3.68
C LEU A 87 -4.13 1.11 4.57
N GLN A 88 -3.36 1.06 5.66
CA GLN A 88 -3.38 -0.05 6.61
C GLN A 88 -4.77 -0.21 7.27
N ASP A 89 -5.38 0.89 7.69
CA ASP A 89 -6.73 0.90 8.31
C ASP A 89 -7.80 0.44 7.31
N ARG A 90 -7.56 0.63 6.01
CA ARG A 90 -8.41 0.15 4.90
C ARG A 90 -8.05 -1.26 4.42
N GLY A 91 -7.21 -1.99 5.16
CA GLY A 91 -6.92 -3.42 4.90
C GLY A 91 -5.69 -3.71 4.04
N VAL A 92 -4.93 -2.69 3.62
CA VAL A 92 -3.67 -2.90 2.90
C VAL A 92 -2.58 -3.38 3.85
N GLU A 93 -1.93 -4.49 3.53
CA GLU A 93 -0.77 -4.94 4.29
C GLU A 93 0.45 -4.04 4.01
N ILE A 94 0.81 -3.17 4.96
CA ILE A 94 2.07 -2.42 4.91
C ILE A 94 3.18 -3.31 5.50
N LEU A 95 4.09 -3.75 4.65
CA LEU A 95 5.09 -4.77 4.95
C LEU A 95 6.49 -4.18 4.88
N VAL A 96 7.20 -4.19 6.00
CA VAL A 96 8.46 -3.47 6.18
C VAL A 96 9.60 -4.46 6.29
N CYS A 97 10.61 -4.32 5.43
CA CYS A 97 11.78 -5.20 5.46
C CYS A 97 12.53 -5.06 6.79
N ASP A 98 12.58 -6.16 7.55
CA ASP A 98 13.21 -6.21 8.87
C ASP A 98 14.69 -5.79 8.83
N THR A 99 15.45 -6.31 7.86
CA THR A 99 16.87 -5.94 7.68
C THR A 99 17.05 -4.43 7.47
N SER A 100 16.21 -3.80 6.65
CA SER A 100 16.29 -2.36 6.38
C SER A 100 15.87 -1.54 7.61
N ALA A 101 14.82 -1.94 8.32
CA ALA A 101 14.36 -1.24 9.52
C ALA A 101 15.41 -1.29 10.66
N ASN A 102 16.11 -2.42 10.81
CA ASN A 102 17.22 -2.54 11.75
C ASN A 102 18.42 -1.69 11.31
N TYR A 103 18.77 -1.70 10.02
CA TYR A 103 19.88 -0.90 9.49
C TYR A 103 19.72 0.61 9.79
N TYR A 104 18.51 1.15 9.69
CA TYR A 104 18.21 2.55 10.00
C TYR A 104 17.87 2.81 11.48
N ASP A 105 17.92 1.80 12.36
CA ASP A 105 17.54 1.90 13.78
C ASP A 105 16.13 2.50 14.00
N ILE A 106 15.16 2.02 13.22
CA ILE A 106 13.77 2.53 13.29
C ILE A 106 12.75 1.57 13.87
N VAL A 107 13.11 0.30 14.13
CA VAL A 107 12.17 -0.76 14.55
C VAL A 107 11.21 -0.31 15.67
N LYS A 108 11.71 0.38 16.70
CA LYS A 108 10.89 0.85 17.83
C LYS A 108 10.19 2.21 17.61
N LYS A 109 10.46 2.87 16.49
CA LYS A 109 10.00 4.23 16.16
C LYS A 109 8.89 4.23 15.10
N MET A 110 8.74 3.14 14.35
CA MET A 110 7.71 2.96 13.32
C MET A 110 6.30 3.15 13.89
N GLN A 111 5.43 3.85 13.14
CA GLN A 111 4.03 4.07 13.51
C GLN A 111 3.04 3.26 12.68
N VAL A 112 3.53 2.63 11.61
CA VAL A 112 2.73 1.91 10.61
C VAL A 112 3.53 0.74 10.05
N GLY A 113 2.81 -0.33 9.68
CA GLY A 113 3.36 -1.51 9.04
C GLY A 113 3.89 -2.58 9.99
N LYS A 114 4.18 -3.74 9.41
CA LYS A 114 4.63 -4.95 10.09
C LYS A 114 6.01 -5.35 9.57
N LEU A 115 6.93 -5.64 10.49
CA LEU A 115 8.25 -6.18 10.14
C LEU A 115 8.12 -7.58 9.56
N ILE A 116 8.74 -7.80 8.39
CA ILE A 116 8.84 -9.09 7.73
C ILE A 116 10.24 -9.34 7.18
N GLY A 117 10.64 -10.61 7.16
CA GLY A 117 11.89 -11.05 6.55
C GLY A 117 11.77 -11.27 5.04
N MET A 118 12.92 -11.40 4.38
CA MET A 118 13.01 -11.57 2.93
C MET A 118 12.24 -12.78 2.40
N LYS A 119 12.21 -13.90 3.14
CA LYS A 119 11.43 -15.08 2.76
C LYS A 119 9.95 -14.75 2.52
N THR A 120 9.32 -14.05 3.47
CA THR A 120 7.92 -13.64 3.36
C THR A 120 7.69 -12.62 2.25
N ILE A 121 8.66 -11.72 2.00
CA ILE A 121 8.61 -10.78 0.86
C ILE A 121 8.54 -11.58 -0.44
N ILE A 122 9.46 -12.51 -0.65
CA ILE A 122 9.53 -13.33 -1.88
C ILE A 122 8.26 -14.19 -2.02
N GLU A 123 7.80 -14.85 -0.96
CA GLU A 123 6.58 -15.67 -1.01
C GLU A 123 5.35 -14.86 -1.43
N LYS A 124 5.17 -13.66 -0.87
CA LYS A 124 4.06 -12.78 -1.25
C LYS A 124 4.23 -12.19 -2.65
N GLN A 125 5.45 -11.85 -3.07
CA GLN A 125 5.74 -11.37 -4.41
C GLN A 125 5.47 -12.43 -5.49
N LEU A 126 5.89 -13.68 -5.26
CA LEU A 126 5.59 -14.81 -6.14
C LEU A 126 4.10 -15.12 -6.20
N GLY A 127 3.40 -14.86 -5.09
CA GLY A 127 1.95 -14.99 -5.04
C GLY A 127 1.21 -13.88 -5.76
N ALA A 128 1.81 -12.71 -6.00
CA ALA A 128 1.12 -11.53 -6.55
C ALA A 128 0.76 -11.71 -8.03
N THR A 129 -0.42 -11.24 -8.42
CA THR A 129 -0.82 -11.22 -9.85
C THR A 129 -0.12 -10.12 -10.62
N LYS A 130 0.28 -9.04 -9.93
CA LYS A 130 1.05 -7.93 -10.49
C LYS A 130 1.89 -7.28 -9.41
N LEU A 131 3.13 -6.97 -9.78
CA LEU A 131 4.02 -6.13 -8.99
C LEU A 131 4.15 -4.77 -9.66
N ILE A 132 3.98 -3.71 -8.87
CA ILE A 132 4.19 -2.33 -9.30
C ILE A 132 5.36 -1.76 -8.50
N ASN A 133 6.46 -1.48 -9.17
CA ASN A 133 7.63 -0.86 -8.55
C ASN A 133 7.46 0.67 -8.57
N ILE A 134 7.59 1.28 -7.40
CA ILE A 134 7.67 2.72 -7.21
C ILE A 134 9.16 3.07 -7.18
N SER A 135 9.67 3.58 -8.29
CA SER A 135 11.09 3.87 -8.54
C SER A 135 11.30 5.25 -9.12
#